data_AF-A0A4U9IEK6-F1
#
_entry.id   AF-A0A4U9IEK6-F1
#
_cell.length_a   1.000
_cell.length_b   1.000
_cell.length_c   1.000
_cell.angle_alpha   90.00
_cell.angle_beta   90.00
_cell.angle_gamma   90.00
#
_symmetry.space_group_name_H-M   'P 1'
#
loop_
_entity.id
_entity.type
_entity.pdbx_description
1 polymer ?
#
loop_
_entity_poly.entity_id
_entity_poly.type
_entity_poly.pdbx_seq_one_letter_code
_entity_poly.pdbx_strand_id
1 'polypeptide(L)'
;MNLGSLVSESRNPQTLDLDALSTLDLVNRFNQQDTLVAQAVKETLPEVAKAVDAAAAALKAGGRIIYMGAGTSGRLGCWMLQNVHQPLVYHTAWSSA
;
A
#
# COMPACT_ATOMS: atom_id res chain seq x y z
N MET A 1 -18.63 -2.49 -13.69
CA MET A 1 -18.23 -1.90 -12.39
C MET A 1 -18.25 -0.39 -12.56
N ASN A 2 -18.95 0.35 -11.70
CA ASN A 2 -19.01 1.81 -11.78
C ASN A 2 -17.82 2.38 -10.99
N LEU A 3 -16.94 3.16 -11.63
CA LEU A 3 -15.76 3.71 -10.96
C LEU A 3 -16.14 4.72 -9.87
N GLY A 4 -17.22 5.48 -10.06
CA GLY A 4 -17.67 6.51 -9.12
C GLY A 4 -18.21 5.99 -7.80
N SER A 5 -18.43 4.67 -7.64
CA SER A 5 -18.78 4.06 -6.35
C SER A 5 -17.58 3.58 -5.55
N LEU A 6 -16.37 3.66 -6.10
CA LEU A 6 -15.15 3.25 -5.41
C LEU A 6 -14.69 4.39 -4.50
N VAL A 7 -14.32 4.06 -3.25
CA VAL A 7 -13.80 5.04 -2.28
C VAL A 7 -12.50 5.67 -2.81
N SER A 8 -11.65 4.90 -3.49
CA SER A 8 -10.40 5.40 -4.09
C SER A 8 -10.60 6.43 -5.19
N GLU A 9 -11.76 6.43 -5.85
CA GLU A 9 -12.11 7.34 -6.93
C GLU A 9 -13.03 8.48 -6.46
N SER A 10 -13.37 8.50 -5.16
CA SER A 10 -14.21 9.52 -4.54
C SER A 10 -13.36 10.74 -4.14
N ARG A 11 -13.94 11.93 -4.23
CA ARG A 11 -13.27 13.17 -3.79
C ARG A 11 -13.33 13.28 -2.27
N ASN A 12 -12.20 13.62 -1.65
CA ASN A 12 -12.16 13.90 -0.22
C ASN A 12 -12.76 15.31 0.06
N PRO A 13 -13.84 15.43 0.84
CA PRO A 13 -14.46 16.72 1.16
C PRO A 13 -13.52 17.69 1.90
N GLN A 14 -12.53 17.17 2.63
CA GLN A 14 -11.58 17.96 3.43
C GLN A 14 -10.48 18.62 2.58
N THR A 15 -10.45 18.33 1.28
CA THR A 15 -9.40 18.77 0.36
C THR A 15 -9.97 19.40 -0.90
N LEU A 16 -11.20 19.92 -0.85
CA LEU A 16 -11.86 20.54 -2.01
C LEU A 16 -11.24 21.90 -2.40
N ASP A 17 -10.51 22.53 -1.47
CA ASP A 17 -9.90 23.86 -1.58
C ASP A 17 -8.36 23.81 -1.69
N LEU A 18 -7.77 22.63 -1.95
CA LEU A 18 -6.31 22.44 -1.96
C LEU A 18 -5.55 23.41 -2.87
N ASP A 19 -6.15 23.80 -3.99
CA ASP A 19 -5.56 24.69 -4.99
C ASP A 19 -5.50 26.16 -4.55
N ALA A 20 -6.26 26.54 -3.52
CA ALA A 20 -6.28 27.88 -2.96
C ALA A 20 -5.43 28.03 -1.68
N LEU A 21 -4.88 26.94 -1.15
CA LEU A 21 -4.11 26.95 0.10
C LEU A 21 -2.68 27.46 -0.10
N SER A 22 -2.12 28.03 0.98
CA SER A 22 -0.68 28.28 1.04
C SER A 22 0.10 26.96 1.05
N THR A 23 1.36 26.97 0.62
CA THR A 23 2.19 25.76 0.61
C THR A 23 2.29 25.10 1.99
N LEU A 24 2.36 25.90 3.06
CA LEU A 24 2.44 25.36 4.42
C LEU A 24 1.13 24.67 4.81
N ASP A 25 -0.01 25.28 4.50
CA ASP A 25 -1.33 24.71 4.81
C ASP A 25 -1.59 23.45 3.99
N LEU A 26 -1.17 23.44 2.72
CA LEU A 26 -1.26 22.28 1.84
C LEU A 26 -0.47 21.08 2.39
N VAL A 27 0.79 21.30 2.81
CA VAL A 27 1.62 20.23 3.40
C VAL A 27 1.04 19.75 4.74
N ASN A 28 0.52 20.67 5.57
CA ASN A 28 -0.18 20.30 6.80
C ASN A 28 -1.42 19.45 6.53
N ARG A 29 -2.21 19.78 5.49
CA ARG A 29 -3.37 18.98 5.07
C ARG A 29 -2.96 17.57 4.63
N PHE A 30 -1.87 17.43 3.89
CA PHE A 30 -1.36 16.11 3.51
C PHE A 30 -0.94 15.30 4.73
N ASN A 31 -0.18 15.90 5.65
CA ASN A 31 0.27 15.21 6.86
C ASN A 31 -0.91 14.78 7.77
N GLN A 32 -1.97 15.57 7.83
CA GLN A 32 -3.20 15.20 8.55
C GLN A 32 -3.85 13.95 7.95
N GLN A 33 -3.91 13.82 6.62
CA GLN A 33 -4.43 12.61 5.97
C GLN A 33 -3.50 11.40 6.18
N ASP A 34 -2.18 11.60 6.11
CA ASP A 34 -1.20 10.53 6.35
C ASP A 34 -1.31 9.94 7.76
N THR A 35 -1.68 10.75 8.75
CA THR A 35 -1.88 10.29 10.13
C THR A 35 -2.99 9.24 10.25
N LEU A 36 -3.99 9.30 9.37
CA LEU A 36 -5.09 8.34 9.34
C LEU A 36 -4.65 6.95 8.88
N VAL A 37 -3.56 6.87 8.10
CA VAL A 37 -3.03 5.58 7.61
C VAL A 37 -2.66 4.67 8.76
N ALA A 38 -1.97 5.19 9.79
CA ALA A 38 -1.58 4.38 10.94
C ALA A 38 -2.79 3.85 11.72
N GLN A 39 -3.87 4.62 11.78
CA GLN A 39 -5.12 4.20 12.43
C GLN A 39 -5.81 3.10 11.63
N ALA A 40 -5.92 3.26 10.30
CA ALA A 40 -6.48 2.24 9.42
C ALA A 40 -5.68 0.93 9.46
N VAL A 41 -4.34 1.02 9.47
CA VAL A 41 -3.47 -0.17 9.62
C VAL A 41 -3.72 -0.87 10.95
N LYS A 42 -3.91 -0.12 12.04
CA LYS A 42 -4.20 -0.67 13.37
C LYS A 42 -5.45 -1.56 13.36
N GLU A 43 -6.47 -1.20 12.60
CA GLU A 43 -7.70 -1.98 12.47
C GLU A 43 -7.50 -3.32 11.75
N THR A 44 -6.49 -3.39 10.86
CA THR A 44 -6.17 -4.60 10.06
C THR A 44 -5.12 -5.52 10.69
N LEU A 45 -4.61 -5.19 11.89
CA LEU A 45 -3.56 -5.97 12.55
C LEU A 45 -3.91 -7.45 12.75
N PRO A 46 -5.16 -7.84 13.10
CA PRO A 46 -5.52 -9.25 13.24
C PRO A 46 -5.37 -10.05 11.93
N GLU A 47 -5.75 -9.46 10.79
CA GLU A 47 -5.64 -10.06 9.46
C GLU A 47 -4.18 -10.13 9.02
N VAL A 48 -3.42 -9.06 9.26
CA VAL A 48 -1.98 -9.03 9.00
C VAL A 48 -1.26 -10.11 9.80
N ALA A 49 -1.60 -10.31 11.08
CA ALA A 49 -1.01 -11.36 11.90
C ALA A 49 -1.28 -12.76 11.31
N LYS A 50 -2.51 -13.04 10.90
CA LYS A 50 -2.86 -14.32 10.23
C LYS A 50 -2.05 -14.52 8.94
N ALA A 51 -1.89 -13.47 8.14
CA ALA A 51 -1.11 -13.52 6.91
C ALA A 51 0.37 -13.79 7.20
N VAL A 52 0.93 -13.17 8.24
CA VAL A 52 2.32 -13.40 8.69
C VAL A 52 2.50 -14.84 9.16
N ASP A 53 1.60 -15.38 9.97
CA ASP A 53 1.68 -16.77 10.46
C ASP A 53 1.64 -17.77 9.30
N ALA A 54 0.72 -17.58 8.35
CA ALA A 54 0.60 -18.42 7.16
C ALA A 54 1.85 -18.32 6.28
N ALA A 55 2.38 -17.11 6.08
CA ALA A 55 3.61 -16.88 5.34
C ALA A 55 4.82 -17.55 6.01
N ALA A 56 4.94 -17.44 7.34
CA ALA A 56 6.01 -18.06 8.10
C ALA A 56 5.95 -19.60 8.04
N ALA A 57 4.74 -20.18 8.13
CA ALA A 57 4.55 -21.61 7.96
C ALA A 57 4.94 -22.09 6.55
N ALA A 58 4.53 -21.35 5.52
CA ALA A 58 4.87 -21.65 4.12
C ALA A 58 6.39 -21.58 3.88
N LEU A 59 7.07 -20.56 4.41
CA LEU A 59 8.52 -20.44 4.30
C LEU A 59 9.26 -21.55 5.05
N LYS A 60 8.82 -21.92 6.27
CA LYS A 60 9.39 -23.05 7.02
C LYS A 60 9.26 -24.38 6.27
N ALA A 61 8.18 -24.55 5.52
CA ALA A 61 7.96 -25.73 4.68
C ALA A 61 8.77 -25.70 3.36
N GLY A 62 9.65 -24.71 3.14
CA GLY A 62 10.43 -24.54 1.91
C GLY A 62 9.65 -23.90 0.77
N GLY A 63 8.49 -23.31 1.05
CA GLY A 63 7.68 -22.55 0.12
C GLY A 63 8.26 -21.18 -0.20
N ARG A 64 7.53 -20.41 -1.00
CA ARG A 64 7.92 -19.05 -1.45
C ARG A 64 6.76 -18.09 -1.27
N ILE A 65 7.07 -16.84 -0.96
CA ILE A 65 6.10 -15.74 -0.99
C ILE A 65 6.23 -15.06 -2.35
N ILE A 66 5.11 -14.91 -3.06
CA ILE A 66 5.05 -14.24 -4.35
C ILE A 66 4.22 -12.97 -4.18
N TYR A 67 4.83 -11.83 -4.47
CA TYR A 67 4.13 -10.56 -4.57
C TYR A 67 3.84 -10.24 -6.03
N MET A 68 2.59 -9.86 -6.33
CA MET A 68 2.17 -9.43 -7.66
C MET A 68 1.37 -8.13 -7.56
N GLY A 69 1.66 -7.19 -8.46
CA GLY A 69 0.96 -5.91 -8.53
C GLY A 69 1.43 -5.08 -9.72
N ALA A 70 0.67 -4.05 -10.07
CA ALA A 70 0.97 -3.12 -11.16
C ALA A 70 1.09 -1.69 -10.63
N GLY A 71 1.90 -0.84 -11.28
CA GLY A 71 2.07 0.56 -10.88
C GLY A 71 2.70 0.72 -9.49
N THR A 72 2.17 1.63 -8.67
CA THR A 72 2.74 1.97 -7.35
C THR A 72 2.72 0.78 -6.38
N SER A 73 1.68 -0.06 -6.38
CA SER A 73 1.62 -1.26 -5.52
C SER A 73 2.69 -2.28 -5.92
N GLY A 74 2.86 -2.54 -7.22
CA GLY A 74 3.92 -3.42 -7.74
C GLY A 74 5.34 -2.96 -7.35
N ARG A 75 5.61 -1.65 -7.45
CA ARG A 75 6.91 -1.07 -7.09
C ARG A 75 7.16 -1.10 -5.58
N LEU A 76 6.15 -0.86 -4.74
CA LEU A 76 6.29 -0.97 -3.28
C LEU A 76 6.61 -2.40 -2.86
N GLY A 77 5.93 -3.40 -3.43
CA GLY A 77 6.26 -4.80 -3.15
C GLY A 77 7.67 -5.18 -3.59
N CYS A 78 8.11 -4.70 -4.76
CA CYS A 78 9.49 -4.86 -5.21
C CYS A 78 10.49 -4.24 -4.22
N TRP A 79 10.25 -3.00 -3.77
CA TRP A 79 11.10 -2.30 -2.81
C TRP A 79 11.18 -3.01 -1.45
N MET A 80 10.03 -3.43 -0.92
CA MET A 80 9.96 -4.17 0.35
C MET A 80 10.70 -5.51 0.25
N LEU A 81 10.55 -6.25 -0.85
CA LEU A 81 11.17 -7.56 -1.00
C LEU A 81 12.67 -7.50 -1.26
N GLN A 82 13.16 -6.50 -2.00
CA GLN A 82 14.60 -6.36 -2.27
C GLN A 82 15.44 -6.00 -1.03
N ASN A 83 14.82 -5.43 0.01
CA ASN A 83 15.50 -5.09 1.26
C ASN A 83 15.47 -6.22 2.31
N VAL A 84 14.83 -7.35 2.01
CA VAL A 84 14.82 -8.54 2.88
C VAL A 84 15.86 -9.52 2.33
N HIS A 85 16.89 -9.83 3.12
CA HIS A 85 17.97 -10.78 2.81
C HIS A 85 17.49 -12.26 2.75
N GLN A 86 16.41 -12.54 2.03
CA GLN A 86 15.84 -13.87 1.79
C GLN A 86 15.61 -14.06 0.29
N PRO A 87 15.79 -15.27 -0.29
CA PRO A 87 15.53 -15.53 -1.70
C PRO A 87 14.02 -15.54 -1.97
N LEU A 88 13.41 -14.36 -2.03
CA LEU A 88 11.99 -14.17 -2.35
C LEU A 88 11.84 -13.86 -3.85
N VAL A 89 10.86 -14.49 -4.50
CA VAL A 89 10.63 -14.35 -5.94
C VAL A 89 9.53 -13.32 -6.17
N TYR A 90 9.86 -12.22 -6.84
CA TYR A 90 8.90 -11.20 -7.27
C TYR A 90 8.68 -11.31 -8.79
N HIS A 91 7.45 -11.07 -9.24
CA HIS A 91 7.13 -10.91 -10.66
C HIS A 91 6.37 -9.60 -10.84
N THR A 92 7.01 -8.64 -11.53
CA THR A 92 6.37 -7.39 -11.94
C THR A 92 6.06 -7.48 -13.43
N ALA A 93 4.79 -7.25 -13.80
CA ALA A 93 4.42 -7.00 -15.18
C ALA A 93 4.65 -5.50 -15.45
N TRP A 94 5.90 -5.11 -15.69
CA TRP A 94 6.22 -3.79 -16.22
C TRP A 94 6.77 -3.97 -17.64
N SER A 95 5.84 -4.00 -18.61
CA SER A 95 6.19 -3.76 -20.00
C SER A 95 6.50 -2.27 -20.12
N SER A 96 7.78 -1.94 -20.30
CA SER A 96 8.18 -0.63 -20.79
C SER A 96 7.58 -0.41 -22.18
N ALA A 97 6.57 0.46 -22.25
CA ALA A 97 6.13 1.15 -23.45
C ALA A 97 6.04 2.64 -23.11
#